data_AF-A0A2K2V605-F1
#
_entry.id   AF-A0A2K2V605-F1
#
_cell.length_a   1.000
_cell.length_b   1.000
_cell.length_c   1.000
_cell.angle_alpha   90.00
_cell.angle_beta   90.00
_cell.angle_gamma   90.00
#
_symmetry.space_group_name_H-M   'P 1'
#
loop_
_entity.id
_entity.type
_entity.pdbx_description
1 polymer ?
#
loop_
_entity_poly.entity_id
_entity_poly.type
_entity_poly.pdbx_seq_one_letter_code
_entity_poly.pdbx_strand_id
1 'polypeptide(L)'
;YARSPLSPEGFERFVKVVRVLREWHIGEELKAYAYTADYEIPSNFAKYAYVLERRIMLRVANELARRVEAKGIVTGDSLGQVSSQTLDNLMVIDEASQLPVYRPLISMDKDQIAEIARNIGTFSISTERTFQECGSLTVCIRKPVTRARLDKVLEIEREIKAEDMVRRSIESIQDVTSII
;
A
#
# COMPACT_ATOMS: atom_id res chain seq x y z
N TYR A 1 5.55 19.82 5.84
CA TYR A 1 4.99 19.38 4.53
C TYR A 1 6.04 18.95 3.48
N ALA A 2 7.35 18.92 3.76
CA ALA A 2 8.38 18.64 2.73
C ALA A 2 8.91 17.20 2.66
N ARG A 3 8.30 16.23 3.38
CA ARG A 3 8.73 14.82 3.36
C ARG A 3 7.54 13.87 3.55
N SER A 4 6.48 14.02 2.75
CA SER A 4 5.48 12.96 2.58
C SER A 4 5.63 12.41 1.16
N PRO A 5 5.69 11.09 0.94
CA PRO A 5 5.84 10.42 -0.36
C PRO A 5 4.55 10.48 -1.17
N LEU A 6 3.43 10.82 -0.51
CA LEU A 6 2.24 11.22 -1.23
C LEU A 6 2.55 12.58 -1.80
N SER A 7 2.52 12.69 -3.13
CA SER A 7 2.38 13.98 -3.77
C SER A 7 1.29 14.78 -3.05
N PRO A 8 1.39 16.12 -2.96
CA PRO A 8 0.33 16.94 -2.39
C PRO A 8 -1.06 16.53 -2.92
N GLU A 9 -1.13 16.21 -4.21
CA GLU A 9 -2.31 15.67 -4.90
C GLU A 9 -2.74 14.28 -4.39
N GLY A 10 -1.80 13.35 -4.19
CA GLY A 10 -2.08 12.01 -3.67
C GLY A 10 -2.55 12.02 -2.21
N PHE A 11 -2.00 12.92 -1.39
CA PHE A 11 -2.45 13.12 -0.01
C PHE A 11 -3.84 13.76 0.03
N GLU A 12 -4.09 14.76 -0.83
CA GLU A 12 -5.42 15.36 -0.96
C GLU A 12 -6.46 14.31 -1.38
N ARG A 13 -6.13 13.45 -2.36
CA ARG A 13 -7.00 12.35 -2.78
C ARG A 13 -7.28 11.38 -1.62
N PHE A 14 -6.26 11.02 -0.86
CA PHE A 14 -6.42 10.19 0.35
C PHE A 14 -7.40 10.84 1.34
N VAL A 15 -7.22 12.13 1.66
CA VAL A 15 -8.12 12.87 2.55
C VAL A 15 -9.56 12.87 2.03
N LYS A 16 -9.77 13.13 0.72
CA LYS A 16 -11.09 13.09 0.08
C LYS A 16 -11.76 11.72 0.22
N VAL A 17 -11.02 10.64 -0.03
CA VAL A 17 -11.54 9.26 0.10
C VAL A 17 -11.91 8.95 1.55
N VAL A 18 -11.04 9.26 2.52
CA VAL A 18 -11.32 8.98 3.93
C VAL A 18 -12.54 9.75 4.43
N ARG A 19 -12.76 10.98 3.96
CA ARG A 19 -13.97 11.76 4.29
C ARG A 19 -15.25 11.08 3.83
N VAL A 20 -15.27 10.56 2.60
CA VAL A 20 -16.42 9.78 2.10
C VAL A 20 -16.60 8.52 2.94
N LEU A 21 -15.52 7.80 3.24
CA LEU A 21 -15.60 6.56 4.03
C LEU A 21 -16.04 6.78 5.49
N ARG A 22 -15.85 7.98 6.06
CA ARG A 22 -16.38 8.32 7.39
C ARG A 22 -17.89 8.23 7.45
N GLU A 23 -18.60 8.53 6.37
CA GLU A 23 -20.06 8.41 6.31
C GLU A 23 -20.54 6.94 6.43
N TRP A 24 -19.67 6.00 6.06
CA TRP A 24 -19.92 4.56 6.15
C TRP A 24 -19.34 3.92 7.42
N HIS A 25 -18.55 4.67 8.19
CA HIS A 25 -17.90 4.16 9.38
C HIS A 25 -18.87 4.15 10.57
N ILE A 26 -18.95 3.01 11.24
CA ILE A 26 -19.76 2.85 12.45
C ILE A 26 -18.80 2.52 13.60
N GLY A 27 -18.93 3.25 14.70
CA GLY A 27 -18.17 3.01 15.92
C GLY A 27 -17.27 4.18 16.30
N GLU A 28 -16.03 3.85 16.65
CA GLU A 28 -15.01 4.80 17.11
C GLU A 28 -14.61 5.82 16.02
N GLU A 29 -13.81 6.83 16.37
CA GLU A 29 -13.28 7.76 15.39
C GLU A 29 -12.37 7.05 14.37
N LEU A 30 -12.61 7.28 13.08
CA LEU A 30 -11.76 6.77 12.00
C LEU A 30 -10.41 7.50 12.01
N LYS A 31 -9.41 6.86 12.62
CA LYS A 31 -8.04 7.35 12.66
C LYS A 31 -7.33 7.19 11.33
N ALA A 32 -6.46 8.14 11.03
CA ALA A 32 -5.68 8.15 9.81
C ALA A 32 -4.24 8.52 10.08
N TYR A 33 -3.34 7.79 9.43
CA TYR A 33 -1.90 7.93 9.60
C TYR A 33 -1.23 8.11 8.25
N ALA A 34 -0.21 8.96 8.21
CA ALA A 34 0.67 9.15 7.06
C ALA A 34 2.12 8.94 7.49
N TYR A 35 2.96 8.46 6.59
CA TYR A 35 4.39 8.29 6.86
C TYR A 35 5.21 8.57 5.62
N THR A 36 6.52 8.78 5.80
CA THR A 36 7.45 8.99 4.72
C THR A 36 7.92 7.67 4.09
N ALA A 37 7.61 7.44 2.82
CA ALA A 37 8.11 6.31 2.05
C ALA A 37 9.36 6.75 1.28
N ASP A 38 10.48 6.15 1.65
CA ASP A 38 11.78 6.40 1.03
C ASP A 38 12.38 5.06 0.61
N TYR A 39 11.73 4.45 -0.38
CA TYR A 39 12.05 3.11 -0.87
C TYR A 39 13.09 3.21 -1.97
N GLU A 40 14.35 3.12 -1.58
CA GLU A 40 15.46 3.15 -2.53
C GLU A 40 15.68 1.74 -3.09
N ILE A 41 14.96 1.38 -4.17
CA ILE A 41 15.17 0.12 -4.87
C ILE A 41 16.15 0.33 -6.04
N PRO A 42 17.35 -0.26 -6.01
CA PRO A 42 18.31 -0.16 -7.10
C PRO A 42 17.77 -0.68 -8.43
N SER A 43 18.20 -0.09 -9.55
CA SER A 43 17.68 -0.39 -10.89
C SER A 43 17.90 -1.85 -11.33
N ASN A 44 18.95 -2.51 -10.86
CA ASN A 44 19.18 -3.94 -11.05
C ASN A 44 18.11 -4.84 -10.40
N PHE A 45 17.41 -4.33 -9.37
CA PHE A 45 16.29 -4.99 -8.72
C PHE A 45 14.92 -4.45 -9.11
N ALA A 46 14.84 -3.54 -10.09
CA ALA A 46 13.59 -2.92 -10.52
C ALA A 46 12.46 -3.94 -10.78
N LYS A 47 12.78 -5.13 -11.34
CA LYS A 47 11.77 -6.18 -11.56
C LYS A 47 11.05 -6.67 -10.29
N TYR A 48 11.68 -6.54 -9.11
CA TYR A 48 11.13 -6.94 -7.81
C TYR A 48 10.51 -5.78 -7.02
N ALA A 49 10.61 -4.55 -7.50
CA ALA A 49 10.29 -3.36 -6.70
C ALA A 49 8.88 -3.42 -6.09
N TYR A 50 7.86 -3.79 -6.87
CA TYR A 50 6.49 -3.92 -6.32
C TYR A 50 6.38 -4.93 -5.17
N VAL A 51 7.08 -6.07 -5.24
CA VAL A 51 7.05 -7.07 -4.16
C VAL A 51 7.80 -6.53 -2.93
N LEU A 52 8.95 -5.91 -3.14
CA LEU A 52 9.79 -5.34 -2.07
C LEU A 52 9.07 -4.19 -1.35
N GLU A 53 8.55 -3.21 -2.09
CA GLU A 53 7.80 -2.08 -1.54
C GLU A 53 6.58 -2.56 -0.76
N ARG A 54 5.82 -3.51 -1.29
CA ARG A 54 4.65 -4.06 -0.61
C ARG A 54 5.00 -4.78 0.69
N ARG A 55 6.12 -5.51 0.72
CA ARG A 55 6.63 -6.14 1.94
C ARG A 55 7.08 -5.09 2.97
N ILE A 56 7.75 -4.02 2.55
CA ILE A 56 8.10 -2.89 3.42
C ILE A 56 6.84 -2.23 3.99
N MET A 57 5.86 -1.92 3.14
CA MET A 57 4.57 -1.34 3.54
C MET A 57 3.83 -2.21 4.55
N LEU A 58 3.79 -3.54 4.36
CA LEU A 58 3.19 -4.45 5.32
C LEU A 58 3.92 -4.45 6.66
N ARG A 59 5.25 -4.40 6.68
CA ARG A 59 6.02 -4.31 7.94
C ARG A 59 5.71 -3.02 8.70
N VAL A 60 5.61 -1.88 7.99
CA VAL A 60 5.20 -0.60 8.58
C VAL A 60 3.75 -0.68 9.10
N ALA A 61 2.83 -1.27 8.32
CA ALA A 61 1.44 -1.45 8.72
C ALA A 61 1.29 -2.36 9.95
N ASN A 62 2.11 -3.41 10.10
CA ASN A 62 2.12 -4.26 11.29
C ASN A 62 2.54 -3.48 12.54
N GLU A 63 3.58 -2.64 12.44
CA GLU A 63 3.99 -1.81 13.57
C GLU A 63 2.90 -0.79 13.94
N LEU A 64 2.24 -0.17 12.96
CA LEU A 64 1.11 0.71 13.22
C LEU A 64 -0.06 -0.06 13.85
N ALA A 65 -0.40 -1.24 13.31
CA ALA A 65 -1.45 -2.11 13.82
C ALA A 65 -1.20 -2.47 15.29
N ARG A 66 0.06 -2.76 15.67
CA ARG A 66 0.45 -3.00 17.06
C ARG A 66 0.21 -1.78 17.95
N ARG A 67 0.52 -0.57 17.49
CA ARG A 67 0.30 0.69 18.25
C ARG A 67 -1.18 0.99 18.50
N VAL A 68 -2.05 0.59 17.58
CA VAL A 68 -3.51 0.80 17.66
C VAL A 68 -4.27 -0.46 18.06
N GLU A 69 -3.56 -1.50 18.49
CA GLU A 69 -4.10 -2.80 18.91
C GLU A 69 -4.99 -3.52 17.87
N ALA A 70 -4.80 -3.22 16.59
CA ALA A 70 -5.52 -3.86 15.50
C ALA A 70 -5.16 -5.35 15.36
N LYS A 71 -6.13 -6.14 14.88
CA LYS A 71 -6.02 -7.62 14.75
C LYS A 71 -5.77 -8.11 13.33
N GLY A 72 -5.56 -7.20 12.39
CA GLY A 72 -5.32 -7.54 10.99
C GLY A 72 -5.13 -6.31 10.11
N ILE A 73 -4.74 -6.58 8.87
CA ILE A 73 -4.50 -5.57 7.84
C ILE A 73 -5.47 -5.85 6.69
N VAL A 74 -6.18 -4.84 6.21
CA VAL A 74 -7.06 -4.98 5.04
C VAL A 74 -6.37 -4.37 3.82
N THR A 75 -6.39 -5.08 2.69
CA THR A 75 -5.85 -4.57 1.42
C THR A 75 -6.87 -4.69 0.30
N GLY A 76 -6.79 -3.79 -0.69
CA GLY A 76 -7.63 -3.82 -1.89
C GLY A 76 -7.12 -4.77 -2.98
N ASP A 77 -6.46 -5.87 -2.61
CA ASP A 77 -5.93 -6.83 -3.59
C ASP A 77 -7.05 -7.58 -4.31
N SER A 78 -6.93 -7.71 -5.64
CA SER A 78 -7.75 -8.58 -6.48
C SER A 78 -6.83 -9.55 -7.26
N LEU A 79 -7.16 -10.84 -7.27
CA LEU A 79 -6.26 -11.86 -7.82
C LEU A 79 -6.13 -11.72 -9.34
N GLY A 80 -4.90 -11.67 -9.85
CA GLY A 80 -4.62 -11.68 -11.29
C GLY A 80 -4.92 -10.36 -12.01
N GLN A 81 -5.33 -9.30 -11.30
CA GLN A 81 -5.63 -8.01 -11.92
C GLN A 81 -4.38 -7.23 -12.32
N VAL A 82 -3.30 -7.33 -11.54
CA VAL A 82 -1.98 -6.76 -11.84
C VAL A 82 -0.86 -7.77 -11.56
N SER A 83 0.32 -7.54 -12.13
CA SER A 83 1.47 -8.44 -12.02
C SER A 83 1.93 -8.74 -10.59
N SER A 84 1.71 -7.81 -9.65
CA SER A 84 2.05 -8.00 -8.23
C SER A 84 1.02 -8.84 -7.45
N GLN A 85 -0.14 -9.15 -8.04
CA GLN A 85 -1.25 -9.86 -7.41
C GLN A 85 -1.43 -11.27 -7.98
N THR A 86 -0.33 -11.96 -8.28
CA THR A 86 -0.32 -13.40 -8.55
C THR A 86 -0.27 -14.19 -7.25
N LEU A 87 -0.68 -15.46 -7.27
CA LEU A 87 -0.62 -16.33 -6.08
C LEU A 87 0.80 -16.42 -5.50
N ASP A 88 1.81 -16.62 -6.34
CA ASP A 88 3.21 -16.67 -5.90
C ASP A 88 3.65 -15.34 -5.25
N ASN A 89 3.28 -14.20 -5.83
CA ASN A 89 3.66 -12.90 -5.27
C ASN A 89 2.91 -12.60 -3.97
N LEU A 90 1.61 -12.91 -3.89
CA LEU A 90 0.83 -12.71 -2.66
C LEU A 90 1.38 -13.56 -1.52
N MET A 91 1.74 -14.82 -1.77
CA MET A 91 2.40 -15.67 -0.79
C MET A 91 3.70 -15.04 -0.29
N VAL A 92 4.56 -14.57 -1.20
CA VAL A 92 5.83 -13.91 -0.81
C VAL A 92 5.58 -12.59 -0.08
N ILE A 93 4.54 -11.84 -0.41
CA ILE A 93 4.21 -10.58 0.27
C ILE A 93 3.68 -10.85 1.68
N ASP A 94 2.82 -11.86 1.86
CA ASP A 94 2.19 -12.19 3.15
C ASP A 94 3.19 -12.63 4.21
N GLU A 95 4.29 -13.27 3.81
CA GLU A 95 5.39 -13.63 4.72
C GLU A 95 6.03 -12.41 5.41
N ALA A 96 5.80 -11.19 4.92
CA ALA A 96 6.26 -9.97 5.60
C ALA A 96 5.30 -9.49 6.72
N SER A 97 4.12 -10.11 6.86
CA SER A 97 3.11 -9.73 7.84
C SER A 97 3.10 -10.63 9.07
N GLN A 98 2.95 -10.03 10.26
CA GLN A 98 2.77 -10.75 11.52
C GLN A 98 1.28 -10.92 11.89
N LEU A 99 0.40 -10.16 11.23
CA LEU A 99 -1.04 -10.19 11.39
C LEU A 99 -1.73 -10.73 10.12
N PRO A 100 -2.95 -11.28 10.24
CA PRO A 100 -3.76 -11.67 9.08
C PRO A 100 -3.96 -10.52 8.09
N VAL A 101 -3.79 -10.80 6.79
CA VAL A 101 -4.07 -9.85 5.70
C VAL A 101 -5.40 -10.21 5.04
N TYR A 102 -6.43 -9.41 5.29
CA TYR A 102 -7.76 -9.57 4.71
C TYR A 102 -7.83 -8.93 3.32
N ARG A 103 -8.41 -9.66 2.36
CA ARG A 103 -8.51 -9.27 0.96
C ARG A 103 -9.95 -9.40 0.45
N PRO A 104 -10.84 -8.46 0.82
CA PRO A 104 -12.25 -8.54 0.46
C PRO A 104 -12.50 -8.56 -1.05
N LEU A 105 -11.55 -8.05 -1.85
CA LEU A 105 -11.67 -7.96 -3.31
C LEU A 105 -10.99 -9.11 -4.05
N ILE A 106 -10.46 -10.13 -3.35
CA ILE A 106 -9.55 -11.13 -3.94
C ILE A 106 -10.16 -11.88 -5.13
N SER A 107 -11.47 -12.08 -5.14
CA SER A 107 -12.21 -12.78 -6.19
C SER A 107 -13.08 -11.86 -7.06
N MET A 108 -12.99 -10.54 -6.88
CA MET A 108 -13.82 -9.58 -7.62
C MET A 108 -13.10 -9.09 -8.87
N ASP A 109 -13.85 -8.92 -9.95
CA ASP A 109 -13.36 -8.26 -11.16
C ASP A 109 -13.39 -6.72 -11.02
N LYS A 110 -12.82 -6.04 -12.03
CA LYS A 110 -12.73 -4.58 -12.05
C LYS A 110 -14.10 -3.89 -12.07
N ASP A 111 -15.07 -4.47 -12.76
CA ASP A 111 -16.37 -3.84 -12.95
C ASP A 111 -17.17 -3.92 -11.65
N GLN A 112 -17.11 -5.04 -10.95
CA GLN A 112 -17.67 -5.22 -9.60
C GLN A 112 -17.04 -4.24 -8.60
N ILE A 113 -15.72 -4.11 -8.59
CA ILE A 113 -15.01 -3.16 -7.72
C ILE A 113 -15.45 -1.71 -8.06
N ALA A 114 -15.53 -1.38 -9.35
CA ALA A 114 -15.95 -0.06 -9.80
C ALA A 114 -17.41 0.24 -9.44
N GLU A 115 -18.30 -0.73 -9.52
CA GLU A 115 -19.70 -0.59 -9.11
C GLU A 115 -19.82 -0.31 -7.62
N ILE A 116 -19.13 -1.08 -6.77
CA ILE A 116 -19.06 -0.84 -5.33
C ILE A 116 -18.51 0.57 -5.06
N ALA A 117 -17.41 0.95 -5.71
CA ALA A 117 -16.81 2.27 -5.55
C ALA A 117 -17.76 3.41 -5.94
N ARG A 118 -18.64 3.22 -6.93
CA ARG A 118 -19.68 4.20 -7.28
C ARG A 118 -20.76 4.27 -6.21
N ASN A 119 -21.21 3.11 -5.72
CA ASN A 119 -22.24 3.01 -4.68
C ASN A 119 -21.79 3.66 -3.36
N ILE A 120 -20.51 3.54 -3.01
CA ILE A 120 -19.95 4.17 -1.79
C ILE A 120 -19.38 5.58 -2.04
N GLY A 121 -19.47 6.11 -3.27
CA GLY A 121 -19.06 7.48 -3.58
C GLY A 121 -17.55 7.73 -3.75
N THR A 122 -16.72 6.69 -3.82
CA THR A 122 -15.25 6.83 -3.93
C THR A 122 -14.73 6.77 -5.37
N PHE A 123 -15.56 6.34 -6.34
CA PHE A 123 -15.14 6.12 -7.73
C PHE A 123 -14.59 7.39 -8.39
N SER A 124 -15.35 8.49 -8.37
CA SER A 124 -14.97 9.75 -9.03
C SER A 124 -13.63 10.27 -8.50
N ILE A 125 -13.49 10.34 -7.18
CA ILE A 125 -12.28 10.79 -6.47
C ILE A 125 -11.07 9.91 -6.83
N SER A 126 -11.27 8.58 -6.85
CA SER A 126 -10.18 7.62 -7.12
C SER A 126 -9.70 7.67 -8.57
N THR A 127 -10.56 8.08 -9.51
CA THR A 127 -10.26 8.20 -10.95
C THR A 127 -9.79 9.59 -11.37
N GLU A 128 -9.73 10.57 -10.44
CA GLU A 128 -9.15 11.88 -10.72
C GLU A 128 -7.72 11.71 -11.23
N ARG A 129 -7.45 12.15 -12.46
CA ARG A 129 -6.10 12.12 -13.04
C ARG A 129 -5.21 13.07 -12.25
N THR A 130 -4.33 12.52 -11.43
CA THR A 130 -3.26 13.30 -10.80
C THR A 130 -2.03 13.30 -11.71
N PHE A 131 -1.33 14.43 -11.78
CA PHE A 131 -0.23 14.64 -12.74
C PHE A 131 0.96 13.70 -12.43
N GLN A 132 0.97 13.11 -11.24
CA GLN A 132 2.02 12.25 -10.70
C GLN A 132 1.70 10.74 -10.63
N GLU A 133 0.60 10.23 -11.20
CA GLU A 133 0.38 8.77 -11.26
C GLU A 133 1.46 8.03 -12.08
N CYS A 134 2.29 8.78 -12.82
CA CYS A 134 3.48 8.26 -13.51
C CYS A 134 4.80 8.46 -12.73
N GLY A 135 4.78 9.12 -11.57
CA GLY A 135 5.96 9.75 -10.97
C GLY A 135 6.35 9.33 -9.54
N SER A 136 5.55 8.55 -8.79
CA SER A 136 5.94 8.22 -7.39
C SER A 136 5.57 6.84 -6.85
N LEU A 137 5.10 5.91 -7.70
CA LEU A 137 5.21 4.48 -7.42
C LEU A 137 5.96 3.87 -8.60
N THR A 138 7.29 3.87 -8.47
CA THR A 138 8.25 3.12 -9.29
C THR A 138 7.87 2.93 -10.75
N VAL A 139 8.44 3.81 -11.59
CA VAL A 139 8.79 3.59 -13.02
C VAL A 139 8.04 2.41 -13.61
N CYS A 140 6.98 2.63 -14.42
CA CYS A 140 6.26 1.58 -15.15
C CYS A 140 7.22 0.45 -15.57
N ILE A 141 7.32 -0.58 -14.73
CA ILE A 141 8.43 -1.53 -14.85
C ILE A 141 8.09 -2.33 -16.09
N ARG A 142 8.95 -2.31 -17.10
CA ARG A 142 8.66 -2.97 -18.39
C ARG A 142 8.32 -4.45 -18.22
N LYS A 143 8.92 -5.12 -17.22
CA LYS A 143 8.75 -6.54 -16.91
C LYS A 143 8.79 -6.77 -15.39
N PRO A 144 7.69 -6.52 -14.67
CA PRO A 144 7.61 -6.81 -13.25
C PRO A 144 7.60 -8.32 -13.03
N VAL A 145 8.12 -8.77 -11.88
CA VAL A 145 8.09 -10.18 -11.50
C VAL A 145 6.65 -10.62 -11.24
N THR A 146 6.24 -11.73 -11.86
CA THR A 146 4.92 -12.36 -11.65
C THR A 146 5.01 -13.64 -10.81
N ARG A 147 6.23 -14.14 -10.58
CA ARG A 147 6.51 -15.33 -9.78
C ARG A 147 7.75 -15.10 -8.94
N ALA A 148 7.59 -14.33 -7.86
CA ALA A 148 8.66 -14.13 -6.90
C ALA A 148 8.95 -15.41 -6.14
N ARG A 149 10.21 -15.58 -5.72
CA ARG A 149 10.63 -16.64 -4.80
C ARG A 149 11.07 -15.98 -3.51
N LEU A 150 10.60 -16.50 -2.38
CA LEU A 150 10.85 -15.91 -1.07
C LEU A 150 12.36 -15.80 -0.76
N ASP A 151 13.11 -16.86 -1.02
CA ASP A 151 14.57 -16.91 -0.86
C ASP A 151 15.27 -15.73 -1.54
N LYS A 152 14.89 -15.46 -2.80
CA LYS A 152 15.48 -14.38 -3.59
C LYS A 152 15.06 -13.01 -3.08
N VAL A 153 13.81 -12.85 -2.66
CA VAL A 153 13.32 -11.58 -2.12
C VAL A 153 14.02 -11.25 -0.80
N LEU A 154 14.20 -12.23 0.10
CA LEU A 154 14.93 -12.05 1.35
C LEU A 154 16.43 -11.76 1.15
N GLU A 155 17.04 -12.32 0.11
CA GLU A 155 18.41 -11.95 -0.31
C GLU A 155 18.48 -10.48 -0.72
N ILE A 156 17.56 -10.03 -1.59
CA ILE A 156 17.52 -8.65 -2.06
C ILE A 156 17.23 -7.68 -0.90
N GLU A 157 16.28 -8.00 -0.01
CA GLU A 157 15.97 -7.17 1.16
C GLU A 157 17.18 -6.92 2.06
N ARG A 158 18.07 -7.92 2.21
CA ARG A 158 19.33 -7.77 2.94
C ARG A 158 20.30 -6.85 2.20
N GLU A 159 20.43 -6.99 0.89
CA GLU A 159 21.33 -6.19 0.06
C GLU A 159 20.94 -4.70 0.06
N ILE A 160 19.64 -4.42 -0.08
CA ILE A 160 19.12 -3.03 -0.09
C ILE A 160 18.92 -2.46 1.32
N LYS A 161 19.22 -3.21 2.38
CA LYS A 161 18.97 -2.83 3.78
C LYS A 161 17.53 -2.39 4.02
N ALA A 162 16.57 -3.21 3.58
CA ALA A 162 15.14 -2.93 3.70
C ALA A 162 14.71 -2.66 5.15
N GLU A 163 15.40 -3.23 6.14
CA GLU A 163 15.13 -2.98 7.57
C GLU A 163 15.34 -1.51 7.97
N ASP A 164 16.36 -0.85 7.42
CA ASP A 164 16.63 0.56 7.70
C ASP A 164 15.54 1.45 7.05
N MET A 165 15.03 1.07 5.88
CA MET A 165 13.89 1.74 5.24
C MET A 165 12.63 1.61 6.09
N VAL A 166 12.31 0.39 6.54
CA VAL A 166 11.19 0.12 7.44
C VAL A 166 11.29 0.97 8.71
N ARG A 167 12.47 1.00 9.35
CA ARG A 167 12.70 1.80 10.57
C ARG A 167 12.42 3.29 10.34
N ARG A 168 13.00 3.87 9.29
CA ARG A 168 12.78 5.29 8.93
C ARG A 168 11.31 5.59 8.65
N SER A 169 10.63 4.70 7.92
CA SER A 169 9.20 4.85 7.65
C SER A 169 8.37 4.80 8.95
N ILE A 170 8.68 3.88 9.86
CA ILE A 170 8.01 3.76 11.17
C ILE A 170 8.22 5.02 12.04
N GLU A 171 9.43 5.58 12.05
CA GLU A 171 9.76 6.80 12.81
C GLU A 171 9.05 8.04 12.27
N SER A 172 8.75 8.05 10.97
CA SER A 172 8.06 9.16 10.29
C SER A 172 6.53 9.10 10.37
N ILE A 173 5.94 8.08 11.00
CA ILE A 173 4.48 7.95 11.13
C ILE A 173 3.92 9.15 11.90
N GLN A 174 2.91 9.79 11.32
CA GLN A 174 2.18 10.93 11.87
C GLN A 174 0.68 10.63 11.85
N ASP A 175 0.02 10.95 12.97
CA ASP A 175 -1.43 10.98 13.04
C ASP A 175 -1.94 12.24 12.33
N VAL A 176 -2.77 12.04 11.32
CA VAL A 176 -3.36 13.11 10.49
C VAL A 176 -4.89 13.15 10.63
N THR A 177 -5.44 12.48 11.66
CA THR A 177 -6.88 12.35 11.88
C THR A 177 -7.60 13.69 11.97
N SER A 178 -6.94 14.71 12.55
CA SER A 178 -7.47 16.07 12.71
C SER A 178 -7.60 16.89 11.42
N ILE A 179 -6.91 16.47 10.35
CA ILE A 179 -6.89 17.19 9.05
C ILE A 179 -7.96 16.61 8.10
N ILE A 180 -8.43 15.40 8.41
CA ILE A 180 -9.44 14.67 7.66
C ILE A 180 -10.81 15.03 8.21
#